data_AF-A0A094A0D3-F1
#
_entry.id   AF-A0A094A0D3-F1
#
_cell.length_a   1.000
_cell.length_b   1.000
_cell.length_c   1.000
_cell.angle_alpha   90.00
_cell.angle_beta   90.00
_cell.angle_gamma   90.00
#
_symmetry.space_group_name_H-M   'P 1'
#
loop_
_entity.id
_entity.type
_entity.pdbx_description
1 polymer ?
#
loop_
_entity_poly.entity_id
_entity_poly.type
_entity_poly.pdbx_seq_one_letter_code
_entity_poly.pdbx_strand_id
1 'polypeptide(L)'
;MASVSSALTAIDAIERVYRLTVLIRRIYKEAEEYPESAKEVQEKFDHELLFIEAFRDLFHSETGYLSPDELNKLPQSGHLILLDIENIFSRLYIELGKYAIFVEKYDMLVSATLKEISTTNDDAKADETKKINALEKMRQWRGRTLGLRYEYALFDKKAILELLNQYSQWNERLRQTMALLFMIKPYKPASSVRTPALGMQTFIKWQQLASAVVPSDFISLPGDLEDLDEDSVAAAEIGGVQKSFTVADYNDGFGLRKVIVECRRYSPSLVLATEEKDENEIKTLKEPLVSLAWLLQSASRLDKSENGNTATSYNSMKVLHCEGYLDEPDENRAFLIYQFPPAVSESEQDVRTLHALINASNGNVPSPKPSLNERFSIAYILVNTLLSIHASNWLHKNIWSRSIAIFTPTQHSTQRSLVPYLAG
;
A
#
# COMPACT_ATOMS: atom_id res chain seq x y z
N MET A 1 12.07 30.92 -2.84
CA MET A 1 11.99 31.00 -4.32
C MET A 1 12.14 29.62 -4.97
N ALA A 2 13.15 28.81 -4.64
CA ALA A 2 13.30 27.45 -5.20
C ALA A 2 12.12 26.49 -4.87
N SER A 3 11.51 26.62 -3.69
CA SER A 3 10.38 25.79 -3.22
C SER A 3 9.06 26.05 -3.95
N VAL A 4 8.78 27.30 -4.30
CA VAL A 4 7.55 27.69 -5.05
C VAL A 4 7.65 27.22 -6.50
N SER A 5 8.87 27.22 -7.06
CA SER A 5 9.11 26.72 -8.41
C SER A 5 8.79 25.24 -8.54
N SER A 6 9.28 24.38 -7.62
CA SER A 6 9.11 22.92 -7.75
C SER A 6 7.65 22.47 -7.64
N ALA A 7 6.84 23.12 -6.81
CA ALA A 7 5.42 22.82 -6.68
C ALA A 7 4.65 23.10 -7.99
N LEU A 8 4.91 24.24 -8.63
CA LEU A 8 4.30 24.59 -9.92
C LEU A 8 4.79 23.65 -11.04
N THR A 9 6.08 23.33 -11.08
CA THR A 9 6.61 22.40 -12.08
C THR A 9 6.00 21.00 -11.95
N ALA A 10 5.81 20.51 -10.72
CA ALA A 10 5.15 19.22 -10.48
C ALA A 10 3.69 19.23 -10.96
N ILE A 11 2.92 20.29 -10.69
CA ILE A 11 1.54 20.45 -11.17
C ILE A 11 1.48 20.44 -12.70
N ASP A 12 2.37 21.19 -13.35
CA ASP A 12 2.45 21.24 -14.82
C ASP A 12 2.81 19.87 -15.42
N ALA A 13 3.73 19.13 -14.79
CA ALA A 13 4.12 17.79 -15.23
C ALA A 13 2.95 16.79 -15.13
N ILE A 14 2.19 16.84 -14.03
CA ILE A 14 0.97 16.03 -13.84
C ILE A 14 -0.04 16.31 -14.95
N GLU A 15 -0.33 17.59 -15.22
CA GLU A 15 -1.32 18.00 -16.21
C GLU A 15 -0.93 17.55 -17.63
N ARG A 16 0.36 17.64 -17.99
CA ARG A 16 0.86 17.21 -19.31
C ARG A 16 0.67 15.72 -19.53
N VAL A 17 1.08 14.90 -18.57
CA VAL A 17 0.94 13.44 -18.64
C VAL A 17 -0.54 13.04 -18.67
N TYR A 18 -1.37 13.65 -17.83
CA TYR A 18 -2.80 13.38 -17.81
C TYR A 18 -3.45 13.62 -19.17
N ARG A 19 -3.23 14.80 -19.77
CA ARG A 19 -3.76 15.14 -21.10
C ARG A 19 -3.32 14.15 -22.17
N LEU A 20 -2.03 13.82 -22.19
CA LEU A 20 -1.47 12.90 -23.17
C LEU A 20 -2.06 11.49 -23.04
N THR A 21 -2.23 11.00 -21.80
CA THR A 21 -2.81 9.68 -21.52
C THR A 21 -4.29 9.62 -21.92
N VAL A 22 -5.07 10.67 -21.66
CA VAL A 22 -6.47 10.77 -22.11
C VAL A 22 -6.57 10.72 -23.64
N LEU A 23 -5.66 11.38 -24.34
CA LEU A 23 -5.61 11.38 -25.80
C LEU A 23 -5.24 10.00 -26.36
N ILE A 24 -4.22 9.34 -25.80
CA ILE A 24 -3.86 7.96 -26.16
C ILE A 24 -5.05 7.01 -25.99
N ARG A 25 -5.74 7.08 -24.83
CA ARG A 25 -6.93 6.26 -24.58
C ARG A 25 -8.01 6.49 -25.63
N ARG A 26 -8.28 7.75 -25.98
CA ARG A 26 -9.29 8.11 -26.99
C ARG A 26 -8.93 7.52 -28.35
N ILE A 27 -7.68 7.67 -28.79
CA ILE A 27 -7.20 7.13 -30.07
C ILE A 27 -7.35 5.61 -30.11
N TYR A 28 -6.94 4.93 -29.03
CA TYR A 28 -7.04 3.47 -28.93
C TYR A 28 -8.50 2.99 -28.99
N LYS A 29 -9.42 3.68 -28.31
CA LYS A 29 -10.87 3.36 -28.36
C LYS A 29 -11.46 3.52 -29.77
N GLU A 30 -10.92 4.41 -30.58
CA GLU A 30 -11.37 4.66 -31.95
C GLU A 30 -10.72 3.72 -33.00
N ALA A 31 -9.80 2.83 -32.60
CA ALA A 31 -9.16 1.85 -33.47
C ALA A 31 -10.03 0.57 -33.56
N GLU A 32 -10.75 0.39 -34.68
CA GLU A 32 -11.73 -0.69 -34.91
C GLU A 32 -11.11 -2.11 -35.08
N GLU A 33 -9.79 -2.29 -35.03
CA GLU A 33 -9.13 -3.55 -35.44
C GLU A 33 -9.05 -4.68 -34.39
N TYR A 34 -9.44 -4.50 -33.13
CA TYR A 34 -9.17 -5.49 -32.06
C TYR A 34 -10.33 -5.77 -31.06
N PRO A 35 -11.49 -6.29 -31.47
CA PRO A 35 -12.69 -6.33 -30.62
C PRO A 35 -12.57 -7.16 -29.32
N GLU A 36 -11.89 -8.31 -29.31
CA GLU A 36 -11.77 -9.15 -28.10
C GLU A 36 -10.65 -8.70 -27.15
N SER A 37 -9.48 -8.29 -27.66
CA SER A 37 -8.37 -7.81 -26.83
C SER A 37 -8.44 -6.32 -26.46
N ALA A 38 -9.22 -5.52 -27.19
CA ALA A 38 -9.40 -4.11 -26.86
C ALA A 38 -10.08 -3.93 -25.51
N LYS A 39 -11.01 -4.81 -25.13
CA LYS A 39 -11.71 -4.71 -23.84
C LYS A 39 -10.76 -4.85 -22.65
N GLU A 40 -9.91 -5.88 -22.65
CA GLU A 40 -8.92 -6.10 -21.57
C GLU A 40 -7.91 -4.95 -21.48
N VAL A 41 -7.40 -4.48 -22.63
CA VAL A 41 -6.45 -3.37 -22.69
C VAL A 41 -7.11 -2.06 -22.25
N GLN A 42 -8.37 -1.85 -22.61
CA GLN A 42 -9.14 -0.68 -22.23
C GLN A 42 -9.45 -0.66 -20.72
N GLU A 43 -9.83 -1.80 -20.14
CA GLU A 43 -10.04 -1.93 -18.69
C GLU A 43 -8.77 -1.61 -17.90
N LYS A 44 -7.60 -2.09 -18.37
CA LYS A 44 -6.30 -1.75 -17.78
C LYS A 44 -5.98 -0.26 -17.88
N PHE A 45 -6.20 0.35 -19.05
CA PHE A 45 -6.03 1.80 -19.20
C PHE A 45 -6.96 2.60 -18.29
N ASP A 46 -8.23 2.23 -18.22
CA ASP A 46 -9.21 2.92 -17.39
C ASP A 46 -8.84 2.83 -15.90
N HIS A 47 -8.33 1.68 -15.44
CA HIS A 47 -7.81 1.53 -14.08
C HIS A 47 -6.63 2.47 -13.80
N GLU A 48 -5.61 2.47 -14.67
CA GLU A 48 -4.40 3.28 -14.49
C GLU A 48 -4.66 4.80 -14.64
N LEU A 49 -5.61 5.18 -15.48
CA LEU A 49 -5.98 6.58 -15.72
C LEU A 49 -6.84 7.14 -14.59
N LEU A 50 -7.74 6.31 -14.03
CA LEU A 50 -8.56 6.68 -12.87
C LEU A 50 -7.69 7.00 -11.63
N PHE A 51 -6.54 6.33 -11.48
CA PHE A 51 -5.55 6.69 -10.46
C PHE A 51 -4.92 8.07 -10.73
N ILE A 52 -4.46 8.35 -11.96
CA ILE A 52 -3.85 9.65 -12.31
C ILE A 52 -4.85 10.79 -12.16
N GLU A 53 -6.10 10.59 -12.57
CA GLU A 53 -7.20 11.54 -12.36
C GLU A 53 -7.33 11.88 -10.87
N ALA A 54 -7.47 10.87 -10.02
CA ALA A 54 -7.63 11.08 -8.60
C ALA A 54 -6.38 11.69 -7.94
N PHE A 55 -5.18 11.33 -8.43
CA PHE A 55 -3.93 11.91 -7.97
C PHE A 55 -3.85 13.40 -8.33
N ARG A 56 -4.18 13.75 -9.57
CA ARG A 56 -4.25 15.14 -10.05
C ARG A 56 -5.22 15.96 -9.23
N ASP A 57 -6.39 15.42 -8.91
CA ASP A 57 -7.41 16.09 -8.11
C ASP A 57 -6.90 16.50 -6.71
N LEU A 58 -5.87 15.84 -6.17
CA LEU A 58 -5.24 16.24 -4.89
C LEU A 58 -4.58 17.62 -4.96
N PHE A 59 -4.09 18.02 -6.14
CA PHE A 59 -3.33 19.25 -6.37
C PHE A 59 -4.20 20.42 -6.88
N HIS A 60 -5.47 20.17 -7.17
CA HIS A 60 -6.39 21.21 -7.62
C HIS A 60 -6.95 22.04 -6.44
N SER A 61 -7.13 23.34 -6.67
CA SER A 61 -7.57 24.29 -5.64
C SER A 61 -8.97 24.00 -5.09
N GLU A 62 -9.84 23.33 -5.86
CA GLU A 62 -11.21 23.00 -5.48
C GLU A 62 -11.29 21.91 -4.39
N THR A 63 -10.29 21.02 -4.30
CA THR A 63 -10.20 20.00 -3.24
C THR A 63 -9.41 20.49 -2.03
N GLY A 64 -8.59 21.53 -2.19
CA GLY A 64 -7.91 22.27 -1.12
C GLY A 64 -6.80 21.50 -0.38
N TYR A 65 -6.52 20.24 -0.74
CA TYR A 65 -5.61 19.40 0.05
C TYR A 65 -4.12 19.73 -0.19
N LEU A 66 -3.70 19.79 -1.46
CA LEU A 66 -2.35 20.21 -1.88
C LEU A 66 -2.41 21.45 -2.78
N SER A 67 -3.13 22.48 -2.34
CA SER A 67 -3.10 23.77 -3.04
C SER A 67 -1.66 24.34 -3.06
N PRO A 68 -1.31 25.20 -4.04
CA PRO A 68 0.03 25.80 -4.12
C PRO A 68 0.48 26.46 -2.80
N ASP A 69 -0.44 27.09 -2.07
CA ASP A 69 -0.16 27.70 -0.77
C ASP A 69 0.16 26.67 0.32
N GLU A 70 -0.52 25.52 0.30
CA GLU A 70 -0.26 24.42 1.23
C GLU A 70 1.05 23.70 0.92
N LEU A 71 1.39 23.54 -0.37
CA LEU A 71 2.65 22.97 -0.81
C LEU A 71 3.85 23.82 -0.36
N ASN A 72 3.69 25.14 -0.28
CA ASN A 72 4.72 26.07 0.19
C ASN A 72 4.95 25.98 1.71
N LYS A 73 4.02 25.43 2.47
CA LYS A 73 4.13 25.23 3.93
C LYS A 73 4.80 23.90 4.30
N LEU A 74 5.08 23.05 3.32
CA LEU A 74 5.70 21.75 3.58
C LEU A 74 7.14 21.93 4.11
N PRO A 75 7.61 21.02 4.99
CA PRO A 75 9.00 20.99 5.39
C PRO A 75 9.90 20.62 4.19
N GLN A 76 11.22 20.80 4.34
CA GLN A 76 12.20 20.48 3.30
C GLN A 76 12.07 19.05 2.76
N SER A 77 11.75 18.08 3.64
CA SER A 77 11.45 16.70 3.24
C SER A 77 10.26 16.58 2.29
N GLY A 78 9.21 17.40 2.47
CA GLY A 78 8.07 17.45 1.57
C GLY A 78 8.44 18.01 0.20
N HIS A 79 9.34 19.00 0.13
CA HIS A 79 9.84 19.51 -1.16
C HIS A 79 10.66 18.48 -1.93
N LEU A 80 11.42 17.60 -1.25
CA LEU A 80 12.13 16.49 -1.90
C LEU A 80 11.15 15.47 -2.50
N ILE A 81 10.02 15.24 -1.83
CA ILE A 81 8.95 14.37 -2.35
C ILE A 81 8.30 15.00 -3.59
N LEU A 82 8.04 16.31 -3.59
CA LEU A 82 7.53 17.00 -4.78
C LEU A 82 8.48 16.93 -5.97
N LEU A 83 9.79 17.00 -5.73
CA LEU A 83 10.80 16.81 -6.77
C LEU A 83 10.80 15.37 -7.30
N ASP A 84 10.59 14.36 -6.43
CA ASP A 84 10.43 12.97 -6.88
C ASP A 84 9.17 12.81 -7.75
N ILE A 85 8.06 13.45 -7.37
CA ILE A 85 6.82 13.49 -8.17
C ILE A 85 7.10 14.11 -9.55
N GLU A 86 7.75 15.28 -9.60
CA GLU A 86 8.14 15.94 -10.85
C GLU A 86 8.99 15.02 -11.74
N ASN A 87 9.98 14.34 -11.14
CA ASN A 87 10.85 13.41 -11.85
C ASN A 87 10.09 12.20 -12.40
N ILE A 88 9.16 11.62 -11.63
CA ILE A 88 8.30 10.51 -12.06
C ILE A 88 7.46 10.93 -13.26
N PHE A 89 6.74 12.06 -13.16
CA PHE A 89 5.91 12.55 -14.27
C PHE A 89 6.73 12.96 -15.49
N SER A 90 7.93 13.52 -15.31
CA SER A 90 8.83 13.84 -16.41
C SER A 90 9.31 12.59 -17.15
N ARG A 91 9.64 11.51 -16.42
CA ARG A 91 10.01 10.22 -17.03
C ARG A 91 8.83 9.56 -17.73
N LEU A 92 7.66 9.57 -17.10
CA LEU A 92 6.44 9.06 -17.69
C LEU A 92 6.09 9.82 -18.98
N TYR A 93 6.27 11.14 -18.99
CA TYR A 93 6.11 11.96 -20.19
C TYR A 93 7.09 11.58 -21.31
N ILE A 94 8.36 11.28 -20.99
CA ILE A 94 9.35 10.81 -21.98
C ILE A 94 8.93 9.47 -22.58
N GLU A 95 8.44 8.52 -21.78
CA GLU A 95 7.95 7.23 -22.27
C GLU A 95 6.72 7.39 -23.17
N LEU A 96 5.83 8.31 -22.80
CA LEU A 96 4.69 8.70 -23.62
C LEU A 96 5.09 9.55 -24.84
N GLY A 97 6.33 10.04 -24.92
CA GLY A 97 6.81 10.95 -25.96
C GLY A 97 6.67 10.41 -27.39
N LYS A 98 6.77 9.09 -27.55
CA LYS A 98 6.54 8.39 -28.83
C LYS A 98 5.09 8.58 -29.32
N TYR A 99 4.16 8.69 -28.39
CA TYR A 99 2.75 8.97 -28.65
C TYR A 99 2.48 10.48 -28.69
N ALA A 100 3.24 11.31 -27.96
CA ALA A 100 3.11 12.77 -27.97
C ALA A 100 3.30 13.37 -29.38
N ILE A 101 4.32 12.92 -30.12
CA ILE A 101 4.56 13.35 -31.51
C ILE A 101 3.38 12.97 -32.41
N PHE A 102 2.79 11.80 -32.18
CA PHE A 102 1.61 11.35 -32.90
C PHE A 102 0.38 12.21 -32.54
N VAL A 103 0.20 12.51 -31.27
CA VAL A 103 -0.90 13.32 -30.75
C VAL A 103 -0.80 14.78 -31.21
N GLU A 104 0.38 15.38 -31.27
CA GLU A 104 0.56 16.73 -31.83
C GLU A 104 0.18 16.78 -33.32
N LYS A 105 0.59 15.78 -34.10
CA LYS A 105 0.16 15.64 -35.49
C LYS A 105 -1.36 15.48 -35.59
N TYR A 106 -1.94 14.65 -34.72
CA TYR A 106 -3.38 14.43 -34.65
C TYR A 106 -4.14 15.72 -34.30
N ASP A 107 -3.68 16.48 -33.31
CA ASP A 107 -4.32 17.72 -32.85
C ASP A 107 -4.17 18.87 -33.86
N MET A 108 -3.02 18.97 -34.54
CA MET A 108 -2.85 19.86 -35.71
C MET A 108 -3.84 19.53 -36.82
N LEU A 109 -4.07 18.25 -37.10
CA LEU A 109 -5.02 17.81 -38.13
C LEU A 109 -6.47 18.08 -37.73
N VAL A 110 -6.85 17.79 -36.48
CA VAL A 110 -8.18 18.07 -35.94
C VAL A 110 -8.46 19.57 -35.98
N SER A 111 -7.53 20.39 -35.52
CA SER A 111 -7.68 21.85 -35.50
C SER A 111 -7.70 22.47 -36.90
N ALA A 112 -6.92 21.95 -37.86
CA ALA A 112 -6.99 22.37 -39.26
C ALA A 112 -8.36 22.03 -39.88
N THR A 113 -8.88 20.83 -39.63
CA THR A 113 -10.18 20.38 -40.13
C THR A 113 -11.33 21.19 -39.51
N LEU A 114 -11.26 21.48 -38.22
CA LEU A 114 -12.25 22.33 -37.54
C LEU A 114 -12.22 23.78 -38.05
N LYS A 115 -11.04 24.32 -38.37
CA LYS A 115 -10.91 25.65 -38.99
C LYS A 115 -11.52 25.71 -40.38
N GLU A 116 -11.30 24.69 -41.22
CA GLU A 116 -11.94 24.58 -42.55
C GLU A 116 -13.47 24.45 -42.49
N ILE A 117 -14.01 23.88 -41.41
CA ILE A 117 -15.46 23.75 -41.20
C ILE A 117 -16.07 25.05 -40.65
N SER A 118 -15.34 25.77 -39.80
CA SER A 118 -15.79 27.03 -39.19
C SER A 118 -15.90 28.21 -40.16
N THR A 119 -15.31 28.12 -41.36
CA THR A 119 -15.47 29.14 -42.42
C THR A 119 -16.76 28.96 -43.23
N THR A 120 -17.58 27.94 -42.92
CA THR A 120 -18.91 27.72 -43.50
C THR A 120 -20.00 27.88 -42.43
N ASN A 121 -20.69 29.02 -42.45
CA ASN A 121 -21.52 29.52 -41.35
C ASN A 121 -22.78 28.68 -41.00
N ASP A 122 -23.14 28.84 -39.72
CA ASP A 122 -24.45 28.96 -39.06
C ASP A 122 -25.53 27.90 -39.26
N ASP A 123 -25.69 27.05 -38.23
CA ASP A 123 -26.97 26.74 -37.58
C ASP A 123 -26.77 25.68 -36.48
N ALA A 124 -27.39 25.86 -35.31
CA ALA A 124 -27.16 25.06 -34.11
C ALA A 124 -27.62 23.58 -34.20
N LYS A 125 -28.43 23.20 -35.21
CA LYS A 125 -28.75 21.80 -35.54
C LYS A 125 -27.77 21.16 -36.52
N ALA A 126 -26.87 21.96 -37.11
CA ALA A 126 -25.81 21.48 -37.95
C ALA A 126 -24.61 20.98 -37.13
N ASP A 127 -24.51 21.26 -35.83
CA ASP A 127 -23.31 20.92 -35.03
C ASP A 127 -23.09 19.41 -34.84
N GLU A 128 -24.17 18.63 -34.73
CA GLU A 128 -24.10 17.17 -34.58
C GLU A 128 -23.82 16.45 -35.90
N THR A 129 -24.46 16.92 -36.99
CA THR A 129 -24.21 16.43 -38.36
C THR A 129 -22.86 16.91 -38.91
N LYS A 130 -22.37 18.09 -38.51
CA LYS A 130 -21.01 18.58 -38.79
C LYS A 130 -19.95 17.78 -38.03
N LYS A 131 -20.20 17.38 -36.78
CA LYS A 131 -19.33 16.45 -36.03
C LYS A 131 -19.26 15.07 -36.70
N ILE A 132 -20.40 14.52 -37.14
CA ILE A 132 -20.44 13.23 -37.85
C ILE A 132 -19.74 13.30 -39.21
N ASN A 133 -19.95 14.38 -40.00
CA ASN A 133 -19.25 14.57 -41.28
C ASN A 133 -17.73 14.83 -41.10
N ALA A 134 -17.33 15.53 -40.03
CA ALA A 134 -15.92 15.70 -39.68
C ALA A 134 -15.29 14.37 -39.27
N LEU A 135 -16.03 13.53 -38.52
CA LEU A 135 -15.63 12.18 -38.15
C LEU A 135 -15.56 11.25 -39.37
N GLU A 136 -16.46 11.35 -40.34
CA GLU A 136 -16.43 10.57 -41.59
C GLU A 136 -15.32 11.01 -42.54
N LYS A 137 -15.06 12.32 -42.67
CA LYS A 137 -13.89 12.83 -43.41
C LYS A 137 -12.58 12.47 -42.72
N MET A 138 -12.55 12.44 -41.38
CA MET A 138 -11.44 11.93 -40.58
C MET A 138 -11.24 10.42 -40.80
N ARG A 139 -12.32 9.62 -40.90
CA ARG A 139 -12.27 8.20 -41.31
C ARG A 139 -11.73 8.01 -42.73
N GLN A 140 -12.13 8.86 -43.68
CA GLN A 140 -11.62 8.81 -45.06
C GLN A 140 -10.16 9.27 -45.19
N TRP A 141 -9.72 10.23 -44.36
CA TRP A 141 -8.32 10.67 -44.33
C TRP A 141 -7.40 9.65 -43.66
N ARG A 142 -7.90 8.94 -42.62
CA ARG A 142 -7.25 7.72 -42.09
C ARG A 142 -6.97 6.69 -43.21
N GLY A 143 -7.86 6.58 -44.19
CA GLY A 143 -7.67 5.67 -45.32
C GLY A 143 -6.70 6.15 -46.41
N ARG A 144 -6.38 7.46 -46.49
CA ARG A 144 -5.68 8.05 -47.66
C ARG A 144 -4.28 8.61 -47.37
N THR A 145 -3.96 8.96 -46.12
CA THR A 145 -2.72 9.73 -45.83
C THR A 145 -1.75 9.02 -44.87
N LEU A 146 -2.09 7.83 -44.37
CA LEU A 146 -1.21 7.08 -43.48
C LEU A 146 -0.10 6.36 -44.24
N GLY A 147 1.15 6.69 -43.93
CA GLY A 147 2.29 5.79 -44.10
C GLY A 147 2.16 4.61 -43.11
N LEU A 148 1.33 3.65 -43.49
CA LEU A 148 0.74 2.52 -42.74
C LEU A 148 1.66 1.60 -41.90
N ARG A 149 2.96 1.86 -41.70
CA ARG A 149 3.83 0.92 -40.94
C ARG A 149 4.24 1.37 -39.55
N TYR A 150 4.52 2.66 -39.34
CA TYR A 150 5.06 3.12 -38.06
C TYR A 150 3.95 3.35 -37.01
N GLU A 151 2.78 3.82 -37.45
CA GLU A 151 1.67 4.18 -36.56
C GLU A 151 0.87 2.95 -36.10
N TYR A 152 0.71 1.93 -36.96
CA TYR A 152 0.15 0.63 -36.57
C TYR A 152 1.05 -0.13 -35.59
N ALA A 153 2.37 0.06 -35.66
CA ALA A 153 3.31 -0.56 -34.72
C ALA A 153 3.27 0.08 -33.32
N LEU A 154 2.92 1.37 -33.22
CA LEU A 154 2.78 2.10 -31.94
C LEU A 154 1.53 1.69 -31.16
N PHE A 155 0.43 1.41 -31.87
CA PHE A 155 -0.83 0.96 -31.28
C PHE A 155 -1.03 -0.56 -31.38
N ASP A 156 0.01 -1.31 -31.76
CA ASP A 156 0.02 -2.76 -31.68
C ASP A 156 -0.18 -3.20 -30.22
N LYS A 157 -0.90 -4.32 -30.03
CA LYS A 157 -1.22 -4.88 -28.72
C LYS A 157 0.04 -5.02 -27.85
N LYS A 158 1.15 -5.47 -28.43
CA LYS A 158 2.41 -5.65 -27.69
C LYS A 158 2.99 -4.31 -27.21
N ALA A 159 2.98 -3.28 -28.05
CA ALA A 159 3.50 -1.96 -27.71
C ALA A 159 2.66 -1.27 -26.63
N ILE A 160 1.34 -1.41 -26.72
CA ILE A 160 0.41 -0.88 -25.72
C ILE A 160 0.50 -1.62 -24.38
N LEU A 161 0.62 -2.95 -24.40
CA LEU A 161 0.82 -3.72 -23.16
C LEU A 161 2.15 -3.39 -22.48
N GLU A 162 3.22 -3.18 -23.25
CA GLU A 162 4.50 -2.73 -22.71
C GLU A 162 4.38 -1.33 -22.10
N LEU A 163 3.70 -0.40 -22.77
CA LEU A 163 3.41 0.92 -22.22
C LEU A 163 2.62 0.83 -20.92
N LEU A 164 1.55 0.03 -20.88
CA LEU A 164 0.73 -0.16 -19.69
C LEU A 164 1.53 -0.78 -18.53
N ASN A 165 2.43 -1.72 -18.81
CA ASN A 165 3.32 -2.29 -17.80
C ASN A 165 4.23 -1.21 -17.19
N GLN A 166 4.84 -0.37 -18.02
CA GLN A 166 5.66 0.75 -17.55
C GLN A 166 4.82 1.77 -16.78
N TYR A 167 3.63 2.08 -17.28
CA TYR A 167 2.70 3.00 -16.63
C TYR A 167 2.29 2.50 -15.24
N SER A 168 1.99 1.20 -15.12
CA SER A 168 1.67 0.56 -13.85
C SER A 168 2.83 0.63 -12.86
N GLN A 169 4.07 0.40 -13.32
CA GLN A 169 5.28 0.56 -12.48
C GLN A 169 5.48 2.00 -12.00
N TRP A 170 5.23 3.00 -12.86
CA TRP A 170 5.33 4.40 -12.48
C TRP A 170 4.20 4.84 -11.55
N ASN A 171 2.97 4.37 -11.77
CA ASN A 171 1.84 4.59 -10.88
C ASN A 171 2.09 3.96 -9.50
N GLU A 172 2.68 2.77 -9.48
CA GLU A 172 3.11 2.09 -8.26
C GLU A 172 4.14 2.91 -7.49
N ARG A 173 5.16 3.43 -8.19
CA ARG A 173 6.12 4.36 -7.59
C ARG A 173 5.43 5.63 -7.07
N LEU A 174 4.45 6.16 -7.80
CA LEU A 174 3.72 7.35 -7.39
C LEU A 174 2.88 7.10 -6.12
N ARG A 175 2.27 5.92 -5.98
CA ARG A 175 1.57 5.49 -4.76
C ARG A 175 2.51 5.46 -3.55
N GLN A 176 3.72 4.92 -3.71
CA GLN A 176 4.74 4.94 -2.66
C GLN A 176 5.13 6.38 -2.28
N THR A 177 5.39 7.24 -3.27
CA THR A 177 5.74 8.64 -3.05
C THR A 177 4.58 9.42 -2.40
N MET A 178 3.33 9.09 -2.73
CA MET A 178 2.15 9.64 -2.07
C MET A 178 2.01 9.17 -0.62
N ALA A 179 2.30 7.91 -0.32
CA ALA A 179 2.33 7.41 1.05
C ALA A 179 3.35 8.18 1.90
N LEU A 180 4.53 8.51 1.33
CA LEU A 180 5.50 9.39 1.98
C LEU A 180 4.95 10.80 2.22
N LEU A 181 4.23 11.36 1.23
CA LEU A 181 3.61 12.67 1.37
C LEU A 181 2.56 12.68 2.50
N PHE A 182 1.79 11.60 2.61
CA PHE A 182 0.76 11.44 3.64
C PHE A 182 1.32 11.25 5.05
N MET A 183 2.57 10.80 5.19
CA MET A 183 3.27 10.86 6.48
C MET A 183 3.52 12.29 6.94
N ILE A 184 3.96 13.15 6.01
CA ILE A 184 4.30 14.54 6.33
C ILE A 184 3.03 15.36 6.56
N LYS A 185 2.03 15.15 5.71
CA LYS A 185 0.74 15.80 5.80
C LYS A 185 -0.33 14.69 5.81
N PRO A 186 -0.91 14.36 6.98
CA PRO A 186 -1.96 13.35 7.06
C PRO A 186 -3.17 13.70 6.20
N TYR A 187 -3.67 12.71 5.45
CA TYR A 187 -4.75 12.92 4.52
C TYR A 187 -6.08 13.02 5.24
N LYS A 188 -6.78 14.14 5.01
CA LYS A 188 -8.15 14.36 5.46
C LYS A 188 -9.05 14.26 4.24
N PRO A 189 -9.86 13.19 4.11
CA PRO A 189 -10.73 13.05 2.95
C PRO A 189 -11.68 14.24 2.86
N ALA A 190 -11.52 15.05 1.81
CA ALA A 190 -12.57 15.95 1.36
C ALA A 190 -13.60 15.13 0.56
N SER A 191 -14.87 15.55 0.59
CA SER A 191 -15.96 14.84 -0.10
C SER A 191 -15.79 14.71 -1.62
N SER A 192 -14.89 15.49 -2.23
CA SER A 192 -14.65 15.53 -3.68
C SER A 192 -13.61 14.54 -4.20
N VAL A 193 -12.68 14.05 -3.36
CA VAL A 193 -11.58 13.22 -3.84
C VAL A 193 -11.99 11.75 -3.84
N ARG A 194 -11.79 11.07 -4.98
CA ARG A 194 -12.04 9.63 -5.14
C ARG A 194 -10.99 8.81 -4.36
N THR A 195 -11.12 8.72 -3.05
CA THR A 195 -10.21 7.92 -2.19
C THR A 195 -10.01 6.46 -2.63
N PRO A 196 -11.04 5.73 -3.14
CA PRO A 196 -10.82 4.40 -3.73
C PRO A 196 -9.84 4.39 -4.90
N ALA A 197 -9.89 5.40 -5.76
CA ALA A 197 -9.05 5.51 -6.95
C ALA A 197 -7.57 5.66 -6.63
N LEU A 198 -7.26 6.30 -5.50
CA LEU A 198 -5.89 6.44 -4.99
C LEU A 198 -5.33 5.13 -4.42
N GLY A 199 -6.19 4.15 -4.13
CA GLY A 199 -5.82 2.92 -3.44
C GLY A 199 -5.23 3.20 -2.05
N MET A 200 -5.66 4.26 -1.37
CA MET A 200 -5.14 4.72 -0.06
C MET A 200 -6.12 4.49 1.09
N GLN A 201 -7.23 3.80 0.85
CA GLN A 201 -8.29 3.62 1.85
C GLN A 201 -7.76 2.99 3.13
N THR A 202 -6.97 1.93 2.99
CA THR A 202 -6.37 1.19 4.10
C THR A 202 -5.52 2.12 4.96
N PHE A 203 -4.62 2.90 4.35
CA PHE A 203 -3.77 3.88 5.05
C PHE A 203 -4.58 4.94 5.78
N ILE A 204 -5.62 5.48 5.16
CA ILE A 204 -6.44 6.53 5.77
C ILE A 204 -7.19 5.99 6.98
N LYS A 205 -7.75 4.77 6.87
CA LYS A 205 -8.39 4.09 8.00
C LYS A 205 -7.38 3.82 9.12
N TRP A 206 -6.17 3.39 8.79
CA TRP A 206 -5.11 3.19 9.79
C TRP A 206 -4.63 4.49 10.44
N GLN A 207 -4.53 5.60 9.69
CA GLN A 207 -4.25 6.94 10.25
C GLN A 207 -5.36 7.38 11.21
N GLN A 208 -6.63 7.14 10.86
CA GLN A 208 -7.76 7.43 11.74
C GLN A 208 -7.69 6.60 13.03
N LEU A 209 -7.40 5.29 12.92
CA LEU A 209 -7.19 4.43 14.08
C LEU A 209 -6.02 4.87 14.96
N ALA A 210 -4.92 5.36 14.37
CA ALA A 210 -3.76 5.87 15.11
C ALA A 210 -4.12 7.02 16.07
N SER A 211 -5.10 7.83 15.66
CA SER A 211 -5.59 9.00 16.41
C SER A 211 -6.80 8.71 17.29
N ALA A 212 -7.33 7.49 17.25
CA ALA A 212 -8.55 7.14 17.95
C ALA A 212 -8.27 6.77 19.42
N VAL A 213 -9.28 7.00 20.26
CA VAL A 213 -9.23 6.68 21.69
C VAL A 213 -9.72 5.25 21.89
N VAL A 214 -9.04 4.51 22.77
CA VAL A 214 -9.42 3.15 23.14
C VAL A 214 -10.82 3.16 23.78
N PRO A 215 -11.76 2.34 23.29
CA PRO A 215 -13.07 2.18 23.91
C PRO A 215 -12.96 1.68 25.35
N SER A 216 -13.79 2.19 26.25
CA SER A 216 -13.77 1.83 27.68
C SER A 216 -14.19 0.37 27.96
N ASP A 217 -14.85 -0.27 27.00
CA ASP A 217 -15.28 -1.67 27.04
C ASP A 217 -14.24 -2.65 26.46
N PHE A 218 -13.09 -2.15 25.97
CA PHE A 218 -12.00 -3.00 25.55
C PHE A 218 -11.29 -3.59 26.76
N ILE A 219 -11.45 -4.90 26.95
CA ILE A 219 -10.93 -5.66 28.09
C ILE A 219 -10.03 -6.81 27.63
N SER A 220 -9.34 -7.42 28.59
CA SER A 220 -8.54 -8.62 28.34
C SER A 220 -9.43 -9.75 27.81
N LEU A 221 -8.84 -10.58 26.95
CA LEU A 221 -9.49 -11.76 26.40
C LEU A 221 -9.87 -12.73 27.53
N PRO A 222 -11.06 -13.35 27.46
CA PRO A 222 -11.46 -14.38 28.43
C PRO A 222 -10.71 -15.70 28.15
N GLY A 223 -10.51 -16.53 29.16
CA GLY A 223 -9.91 -17.85 28.99
C GLY A 223 -8.41 -17.89 29.28
N ASP A 224 -7.78 -19.02 28.99
CA ASP A 224 -6.43 -19.34 29.48
C ASP A 224 -5.56 -19.95 28.37
N LEU A 225 -4.24 -19.94 28.59
CA LEU A 225 -3.27 -20.57 27.71
C LEU A 225 -2.85 -21.94 28.27
N GLU A 226 -2.97 -22.97 27.44
CA GLU A 226 -2.53 -24.33 27.68
C GLU A 226 -1.27 -24.64 26.84
N ASP A 227 -0.48 -25.64 27.26
CA ASP A 227 0.76 -26.08 26.59
C ASP A 227 1.80 -24.98 26.35
N LEU A 228 1.85 -23.97 27.22
CA LEU A 228 2.90 -22.97 27.25
C LEU A 228 4.24 -23.61 27.63
N ASP A 229 5.23 -23.49 26.75
CA ASP A 229 6.63 -23.82 27.05
C ASP A 229 7.22 -22.74 27.98
N GLU A 230 6.99 -22.89 29.28
CA GLU A 230 7.47 -21.98 30.33
C GLU A 230 9.00 -21.84 30.32
N ASP A 231 9.75 -22.87 29.90
CA ASP A 231 11.20 -22.76 29.74
C ASP A 231 11.57 -21.83 28.57
N SER A 232 10.82 -21.86 27.47
CA SER A 232 10.98 -20.90 26.36
C SER A 232 10.56 -19.49 26.75
N VAL A 233 9.50 -19.33 27.54
CA VAL A 233 9.08 -18.03 28.10
C VAL A 233 10.16 -17.50 29.05
N ALA A 234 10.75 -18.39 29.87
CA ALA A 234 11.81 -18.08 30.80
C ALA A 234 13.16 -17.76 30.14
N ALA A 235 13.50 -18.42 29.05
CA ALA A 235 14.70 -18.12 28.28
C ALA A 235 14.62 -16.74 27.59
N ALA A 236 13.42 -16.23 27.29
CA ALA A 236 13.24 -14.87 26.81
C ALA A 236 13.62 -13.81 27.86
N GLU A 237 13.80 -14.19 29.12
CA GLU A 237 14.04 -13.31 30.27
C GLU A 237 15.52 -12.95 30.49
N ILE A 238 16.44 -13.87 30.19
CA ILE A 238 17.85 -13.76 30.59
C ILE A 238 18.71 -13.19 29.46
N GLY A 239 18.31 -12.06 28.86
CA GLY A 239 19.18 -11.21 28.01
C GLY A 239 19.97 -11.86 26.86
N GLY A 240 19.70 -13.14 26.55
CA GLY A 240 20.60 -14.00 25.82
C GLY A 240 19.84 -15.22 25.32
N VAL A 241 19.52 -15.21 24.02
CA VAL A 241 18.87 -16.30 23.26
C VAL A 241 17.34 -16.46 23.55
N GLN A 242 16.43 -15.67 22.95
CA GLN A 242 15.91 -15.80 21.56
C GLN A 242 14.66 -16.69 21.40
N LYS A 243 13.50 -16.27 21.93
CA LYS A 243 12.16 -16.45 21.34
C LYS A 243 11.24 -15.33 21.86
N SER A 244 10.92 -14.33 21.03
CA SER A 244 9.87 -13.35 21.39
C SER A 244 8.46 -13.92 21.19
N PHE A 245 8.37 -15.07 20.53
CA PHE A 245 7.13 -15.72 20.14
C PHE A 245 7.18 -17.19 20.56
N THR A 246 6.11 -17.63 21.21
CA THR A 246 5.87 -19.02 21.57
C THR A 246 4.55 -19.44 20.95
N VAL A 247 4.39 -20.72 20.63
CA VAL A 247 3.10 -21.28 20.19
C VAL A 247 2.44 -21.91 21.41
N ALA A 248 1.15 -21.65 21.60
CA ALA A 248 0.37 -22.17 22.71
C ALA A 248 -1.05 -22.52 22.22
N ASP A 249 -1.76 -23.34 23.01
CA ASP A 249 -3.16 -23.61 22.78
C ASP A 249 -3.99 -22.65 23.64
N TYR A 250 -4.82 -21.83 23.00
CA TYR A 250 -5.68 -20.88 23.69
C TYR A 250 -7.09 -21.45 23.82
N ASN A 251 -7.61 -21.44 25.04
CA ASN A 251 -8.93 -21.95 25.40
C ASN A 251 -9.84 -20.80 25.84
N ASP A 252 -10.76 -20.40 24.96
CA ASP A 252 -11.75 -19.35 25.22
C ASP A 252 -13.08 -19.89 25.77
N GLY A 253 -13.12 -21.18 26.13
CA GLY A 253 -14.34 -21.89 26.56
C GLY A 253 -15.22 -22.39 25.40
N PHE A 254 -14.94 -22.03 24.16
CA PHE A 254 -15.62 -22.54 22.96
C PHE A 254 -14.79 -23.58 22.19
N GLY A 255 -13.50 -23.68 22.50
CA GLY A 255 -12.61 -24.73 22.02
C GLY A 255 -11.15 -24.33 22.12
N LEU A 256 -10.27 -25.32 21.98
CA LEU A 256 -8.82 -25.11 21.91
C LEU A 256 -8.43 -24.67 20.51
N ARG A 257 -7.65 -23.59 20.41
CA ARG A 257 -7.11 -23.07 19.14
C ARG A 257 -5.63 -22.76 19.28
N LYS A 258 -4.84 -23.10 18.27
CA LYS A 258 -3.41 -22.75 18.25
C LYS A 258 -3.20 -21.28 17.98
N VAL A 259 -2.44 -20.63 18.85
CA VAL A 259 -2.11 -19.21 18.76
C VAL A 259 -0.61 -18.98 18.91
N ILE A 260 -0.17 -17.82 18.44
CA ILE A 260 1.18 -17.32 18.68
C ILE A 260 1.08 -16.30 19.79
N VAL A 261 1.91 -16.44 20.81
CA VAL A 261 1.90 -15.57 21.97
C VAL A 261 3.21 -14.81 22.10
N GLU A 262 3.09 -13.55 22.47
CA GLU A 262 4.21 -12.69 22.84
C GLU A 262 4.06 -12.28 24.31
N CYS A 263 4.98 -12.75 25.15
CA CYS A 263 4.97 -12.44 26.58
C CYS A 263 5.53 -11.05 26.86
N ARG A 264 4.81 -10.28 27.68
CA ARG A 264 5.12 -8.92 28.12
C ARG A 264 5.07 -8.88 29.65
N ARG A 265 6.24 -8.78 30.29
CA ARG A 265 6.32 -8.65 31.75
C ARG A 265 5.90 -7.27 32.23
N TYR A 266 5.37 -7.24 33.44
CA TYR A 266 5.08 -6.00 34.14
C TYR A 266 6.37 -5.24 34.41
N SER A 267 6.30 -3.92 34.28
CA SER A 267 7.36 -3.05 34.76
C SER A 267 7.46 -3.16 36.29
N PRO A 268 8.62 -2.88 36.90
CA PRO A 268 8.75 -2.90 38.36
C PRO A 268 7.71 -2.03 39.07
N SER A 269 7.34 -0.89 38.50
CA SER A 269 6.29 -0.01 39.01
C SER A 269 4.90 -0.67 39.00
N LEU A 270 4.59 -1.44 37.94
CA LEU A 270 3.31 -2.14 37.85
C LEU A 270 3.24 -3.34 38.80
N VAL A 271 4.37 -4.02 39.05
CA VAL A 271 4.46 -5.07 40.07
C VAL A 271 4.14 -4.48 41.45
N LEU A 272 4.82 -3.38 41.84
CA LEU A 272 4.57 -2.70 43.11
C LEU A 272 3.11 -2.25 43.26
N ALA A 273 2.55 -1.61 42.24
CA ALA A 273 1.14 -1.18 42.26
C ALA A 273 0.17 -2.38 42.39
N THR A 274 0.51 -3.53 41.81
CA THR A 274 -0.28 -4.77 41.91
C THR A 274 -0.20 -5.36 43.32
N GLU A 275 0.99 -5.37 43.94
CA GLU A 275 1.19 -5.79 45.33
C GLU A 275 0.46 -4.88 46.34
N GLU A 276 0.49 -3.56 46.10
CA GLU A 276 -0.18 -2.54 46.91
C GLU A 276 -1.69 -2.45 46.65
N LYS A 277 -2.18 -3.12 45.60
CA LYS A 277 -3.58 -3.10 45.14
C LYS A 277 -4.12 -1.69 44.83
N ASP A 278 -3.27 -0.82 44.29
CA ASP A 278 -3.70 0.49 43.79
C ASP A 278 -4.32 0.36 42.40
N GLU A 279 -5.65 0.25 42.34
CA GLU A 279 -6.40 0.09 41.10
C GLU A 279 -6.19 1.25 40.10
N ASN A 280 -6.00 2.48 40.58
CA ASN A 280 -5.84 3.64 39.71
C ASN A 280 -4.45 3.65 39.07
N GLU A 281 -3.43 3.32 39.85
CA GLU A 281 -2.05 3.21 39.35
C GLU A 281 -1.92 2.03 38.38
N ILE A 282 -2.49 0.87 38.72
CA ILE A 282 -2.52 -0.32 37.82
C ILE A 282 -3.16 0.04 36.48
N LYS A 283 -4.32 0.70 36.50
CA LYS A 283 -5.02 1.09 35.27
C LYS A 283 -4.18 2.03 34.41
N THR A 284 -3.54 3.00 35.03
CA THR A 284 -2.67 3.98 34.34
C THR A 284 -1.44 3.29 33.74
N LEU A 285 -0.81 2.38 34.47
CA LEU A 285 0.38 1.67 34.03
C LEU A 285 0.09 0.61 32.95
N LYS A 286 -1.13 0.04 32.93
CA LYS A 286 -1.59 -0.91 31.89
C LYS A 286 -2.10 -0.22 30.63
N GLU A 287 -2.48 1.05 30.68
CA GLU A 287 -3.02 1.82 29.54
C GLU A 287 -2.20 1.66 28.23
N PRO A 288 -0.85 1.71 28.24
CA PRO A 288 -0.07 1.53 27.01
C PRO A 288 -0.22 0.14 26.38
N LEU A 289 -0.27 -0.91 27.19
CA LEU A 289 -0.47 -2.29 26.72
C LEU A 289 -1.86 -2.46 26.12
N VAL A 290 -2.88 -1.97 26.84
CA VAL A 290 -4.28 -2.03 26.40
C VAL A 290 -4.46 -1.25 25.09
N SER A 291 -3.86 -0.05 25.00
CA SER A 291 -3.89 0.77 23.78
C SER A 291 -3.22 0.08 22.60
N LEU A 292 -2.06 -0.56 22.82
CA LEU A 292 -1.36 -1.31 21.79
C LEU A 292 -2.20 -2.50 21.31
N ALA A 293 -2.73 -3.31 22.24
CA ALA A 293 -3.54 -4.48 21.89
C ALA A 293 -4.79 -4.08 21.11
N TRP A 294 -5.48 -3.01 21.52
CA TRP A 294 -6.64 -2.49 20.81
C TRP A 294 -6.29 -2.00 19.40
N LEU A 295 -5.19 -1.26 19.25
CA LEU A 295 -4.74 -0.74 17.96
C LEU A 295 -4.41 -1.89 17.00
N LEU A 296 -3.66 -2.89 17.46
CA LEU A 296 -3.27 -4.05 16.68
C LEU A 296 -4.49 -4.90 16.29
N GLN A 297 -5.44 -5.13 17.21
CA GLN A 297 -6.69 -5.85 16.93
C GLN A 297 -7.57 -5.10 15.92
N SER A 298 -7.66 -3.78 16.05
CA SER A 298 -8.49 -2.95 15.18
C SER A 298 -7.96 -2.91 13.75
N ALA A 299 -6.64 -2.74 13.55
CA ALA A 299 -6.06 -2.81 12.21
C ALA A 299 -6.17 -4.20 11.57
N SER A 300 -6.02 -5.23 12.39
CA SER A 300 -6.21 -6.62 12.01
C SER A 300 -7.62 -6.86 11.41
N ARG A 301 -8.67 -6.26 11.98
CA ARG A 301 -10.05 -6.34 11.46
C ARG A 301 -10.24 -5.59 10.14
N LEU A 302 -9.54 -4.46 9.95
CA LEU A 302 -9.63 -3.69 8.70
C LEU A 302 -9.10 -4.48 7.50
N ASP A 303 -8.02 -5.23 7.68
CA ASP A 303 -7.40 -6.03 6.62
C ASP A 303 -8.35 -7.15 6.11
N LYS A 304 -9.14 -7.76 7.00
CA LYS A 304 -10.15 -8.77 6.64
C LYS A 304 -11.31 -8.20 5.80
N SER A 305 -11.60 -6.90 5.91
CA SER A 305 -12.71 -6.25 5.22
C SER A 305 -12.41 -5.90 3.75
N GLU A 306 -11.14 -5.69 3.40
CA GLU A 306 -10.71 -5.17 2.09
C GLU A 306 -10.20 -6.23 1.10
N ASN A 307 -10.11 -7.51 1.50
CA ASN A 307 -9.69 -8.61 0.61
C ASN A 307 -10.71 -8.98 -0.50
N GLY A 308 -11.69 -8.11 -0.77
CA GLY A 308 -12.53 -8.15 -1.97
C GLY A 308 -11.85 -7.45 -3.16
N ASN A 309 -10.98 -8.17 -3.88
CA ASN A 309 -10.56 -7.90 -5.27
C ASN A 309 -9.73 -6.64 -5.61
N THR A 310 -9.28 -5.79 -4.67
CA THR A 310 -8.47 -4.59 -5.03
C THR A 310 -7.14 -4.43 -4.28
N ALA A 311 -6.64 -5.46 -3.61
CA ALA A 311 -5.36 -5.39 -2.90
C ALA A 311 -4.19 -5.22 -3.89
N THR A 312 -3.80 -3.97 -4.12
CA THR A 312 -2.55 -3.64 -4.76
C THR A 312 -1.38 -4.03 -3.85
N SER A 313 -0.26 -4.47 -4.43
CA SER A 313 0.86 -5.08 -3.69
C SER A 313 1.46 -4.21 -2.57
N TYR A 314 1.28 -2.89 -2.60
CA TYR A 314 1.83 -1.95 -1.61
C TYR A 314 0.96 -1.73 -0.37
N ASN A 315 -0.28 -2.23 -0.33
CA ASN A 315 -1.16 -2.09 0.85
C ASN A 315 -1.09 -3.27 1.82
N SER A 316 -0.36 -4.34 1.48
CA SER A 316 -0.29 -5.51 2.36
C SER A 316 0.79 -5.32 3.43
N MET A 317 0.41 -4.73 4.56
CA MET A 317 1.26 -4.71 5.76
C MET A 317 1.43 -6.16 6.25
N LYS A 318 2.66 -6.69 6.25
CA LYS A 318 2.94 -8.02 6.81
C LYS A 318 3.18 -7.92 8.32
N VAL A 319 2.07 -7.80 9.05
CA VAL A 319 2.03 -7.88 10.52
C VAL A 319 1.26 -9.10 10.98
N LEU A 320 1.58 -9.62 12.17
CA LEU A 320 0.78 -10.68 12.78
C LEU A 320 -0.60 -10.13 13.19
N HIS A 321 -1.65 -10.90 12.92
CA HIS A 321 -3.02 -10.51 13.22
C HIS A 321 -3.27 -10.70 14.71
N CYS A 322 -3.36 -9.60 15.45
CA CYS A 322 -3.58 -9.62 16.89
C CYS A 322 -5.06 -9.86 17.21
N GLU A 323 -5.36 -10.88 18.02
CA GLU A 323 -6.71 -11.12 18.55
C GLU A 323 -6.99 -10.23 19.77
N GLY A 324 -5.97 -9.83 20.52
CA GLY A 324 -6.11 -9.06 21.75
C GLY A 324 -4.99 -9.36 22.73
N TYR A 325 -5.28 -9.21 24.02
CA TYR A 325 -4.30 -9.49 25.07
C TYR A 325 -4.91 -10.30 26.22
N LEU A 326 -4.11 -11.18 26.81
CA LEU A 326 -4.41 -11.88 28.06
C LEU A 326 -3.60 -11.23 29.19
N ASP A 327 -4.21 -11.04 30.36
CA ASP A 327 -3.60 -10.37 31.50
C ASP A 327 -3.52 -11.34 32.68
N GLU A 328 -2.31 -11.64 33.15
CA GLU A 328 -2.02 -12.57 34.25
C GLU A 328 -1.35 -11.81 35.40
N PRO A 329 -2.13 -11.09 36.24
CA PRO A 329 -1.58 -10.28 37.32
C PRO A 329 -0.85 -11.12 38.37
N ASP A 330 -1.30 -12.35 38.63
CA ASP A 330 -0.68 -13.26 39.60
C ASP A 330 0.76 -13.64 39.21
N GLU A 331 1.04 -13.73 37.90
CA GLU A 331 2.35 -14.04 37.33
C GLU A 331 3.10 -12.78 36.86
N ASN A 332 2.59 -11.59 37.18
CA ASN A 332 3.17 -10.30 36.81
C ASN A 332 3.49 -10.18 35.30
N ARG A 333 2.62 -10.72 34.45
CA ARG A 333 2.82 -10.78 33.00
C ARG A 333 1.51 -10.60 32.24
N ALA A 334 1.65 -10.29 30.96
CA ALA A 334 0.55 -10.25 30.01
C ALA A 334 1.02 -10.82 28.68
N PHE A 335 0.09 -11.29 27.86
CA PHE A 335 0.38 -11.84 26.54
C PHE A 335 -0.36 -11.07 25.46
N LEU A 336 0.32 -10.76 24.36
CA LEU A 336 -0.36 -10.43 23.11
C LEU A 336 -0.61 -11.72 22.34
N ILE A 337 -1.86 -11.92 21.93
CA ILE A 337 -2.32 -13.15 21.27
C ILE A 337 -2.47 -12.87 19.77
N TYR A 338 -1.83 -13.68 18.94
CA TYR A 338 -1.85 -13.54 17.48
C TYR A 338 -2.34 -14.81 16.78
N GLN A 339 -3.03 -14.62 15.65
CA GLN A 339 -3.42 -15.70 14.74
C GLN A 339 -2.25 -16.11 13.85
N PHE A 340 -2.25 -17.39 13.46
CA PHE A 340 -1.44 -17.85 12.34
C PHE A 340 -1.91 -17.18 11.03
N PRO A 341 -0.99 -16.73 10.16
CA PRO A 341 -1.38 -16.21 8.85
C PRO A 341 -2.15 -17.27 8.03
N PRO A 342 -3.17 -16.90 7.23
CA PRO A 342 -3.98 -17.88 6.49
C PRO A 342 -3.21 -18.76 5.50
N ALA A 343 -2.03 -18.30 5.06
CA ALA A 343 -1.14 -19.04 4.17
C ALA A 343 -0.28 -20.09 4.89
N VAL A 344 -0.36 -20.16 6.23
CA VAL A 344 0.44 -21.02 7.10
C VAL A 344 -0.50 -22.01 7.77
N SER A 345 -0.30 -23.31 7.52
CA SER A 345 -1.03 -24.36 8.23
C SER A 345 -0.60 -24.43 9.70
N GLU A 346 -1.57 -24.34 10.61
CA GLU A 346 -1.37 -24.40 12.08
C GLU A 346 -0.69 -25.70 12.56
N SER A 347 -0.79 -26.77 11.77
CA SER A 347 -0.33 -28.12 12.13
C SER A 347 1.11 -28.45 11.70
N GLU A 348 1.77 -27.62 10.89
CA GLU A 348 3.00 -28.02 10.18
C GLU A 348 4.11 -26.94 10.14
N GLN A 349 4.07 -25.88 10.96
CA GLN A 349 5.11 -24.85 10.93
C GLN A 349 5.63 -24.45 12.32
N ASP A 350 6.96 -24.38 12.44
CA ASP A 350 7.66 -23.84 13.61
C ASP A 350 7.81 -22.33 13.44
N VAL A 351 7.44 -21.57 14.49
CA VAL A 351 7.55 -20.10 14.52
C VAL A 351 8.93 -19.74 15.04
N ARG A 352 9.72 -19.06 14.22
CA ARG A 352 11.07 -18.62 14.58
C ARG A 352 11.22 -17.14 14.40
N THR A 353 12.09 -16.53 15.20
CA THR A 353 12.49 -15.15 14.93
C THR A 353 13.44 -15.12 13.72
N LEU A 354 13.45 -14.01 12.97
CA LEU A 354 14.46 -13.79 11.92
C LEU A 354 15.88 -13.88 12.50
N HIS A 355 16.08 -13.44 13.74
CA HIS A 355 17.34 -13.59 14.46
C HIS A 355 17.73 -15.07 14.57
N ALA A 356 16.79 -15.94 14.95
CA ALA A 356 17.01 -17.38 15.07
C ALA A 356 17.39 -17.98 13.72
N LEU A 357 16.66 -17.62 12.67
CA LEU A 357 16.94 -18.09 11.32
C LEU A 357 18.34 -17.70 10.82
N ILE A 358 18.79 -16.48 11.13
CA ILE A 358 20.13 -16.00 10.75
C ILE A 358 21.23 -16.74 11.54
N ASN A 359 21.00 -16.99 12.84
CA ASN A 359 21.99 -17.56 13.75
C ASN A 359 21.98 -19.09 13.84
N ALA A 360 20.95 -19.76 13.33
CA ALA A 360 20.77 -21.21 13.46
C ALA A 360 21.89 -22.05 12.81
N SER A 361 22.80 -21.45 12.05
CA SER A 361 23.99 -22.13 11.53
C SER A 361 25.10 -22.41 12.54
N ASN A 362 24.95 -21.97 13.79
CA ASN A 362 25.97 -22.14 14.83
C ASN A 362 25.65 -23.29 15.80
N GLY A 363 24.56 -24.05 15.56
CA GLY A 363 24.13 -25.18 16.38
C GLY A 363 24.21 -26.53 15.65
N ASN A 364 24.07 -27.63 16.41
CA ASN A 364 24.20 -29.02 15.93
C ASN A 364 23.11 -29.50 14.94
N VAL A 365 22.09 -28.68 14.63
CA VAL A 365 21.02 -29.03 13.68
C VAL A 365 21.07 -28.08 12.47
N PRO A 366 21.37 -28.58 11.26
CA PRO A 366 21.49 -27.74 10.08
C PRO A 366 20.11 -27.27 9.60
N SER A 367 19.69 -26.06 10.00
CA SER A 367 18.63 -25.36 9.28
C SER A 367 19.19 -24.73 8.01
N PRO A 368 18.56 -24.89 6.84
CA PRO A 368 19.04 -24.27 5.61
C PRO A 368 19.02 -22.75 5.75
N LYS A 369 20.18 -22.11 5.54
CA LYS A 369 20.26 -20.65 5.48
C LYS A 369 19.40 -20.14 4.33
N PRO A 370 18.72 -18.99 4.49
CA PRO A 370 18.06 -18.34 3.38
C PRO A 370 19.05 -18.07 2.24
N SER A 371 18.64 -18.41 1.02
CA SER A 371 19.30 -18.05 -0.22
C SER A 371 19.38 -16.53 -0.39
N LEU A 372 20.24 -16.07 -1.31
CA LEU A 372 20.37 -14.64 -1.58
C LEU A 372 19.03 -14.01 -1.99
N ASN A 373 18.26 -14.69 -2.85
CA ASN A 373 16.96 -14.23 -3.30
C ASN A 373 15.96 -14.14 -2.14
N GLU A 374 15.92 -15.12 -1.24
CA GLU A 374 15.05 -15.06 -0.05
C GLU A 374 15.45 -13.90 0.87
N ARG A 375 16.73 -13.61 1.03
CA ARG A 375 17.18 -12.45 1.84
C ARG A 375 16.71 -11.12 1.24
N PHE A 376 16.85 -10.94 -0.07
CA PHE A 376 16.36 -9.74 -0.75
C PHE A 376 14.82 -9.66 -0.69
N SER A 377 14.13 -10.79 -0.82
CA SER A 377 12.67 -10.86 -0.68
C SER A 377 12.22 -10.47 0.73
N ILE A 378 12.83 -11.03 1.78
CA ILE A 378 12.58 -10.67 3.19
C ILE A 378 12.81 -9.17 3.40
N ALA A 379 13.95 -8.64 2.93
CA ALA A 379 14.27 -7.22 3.07
C ALA A 379 13.24 -6.33 2.36
N TYR A 380 12.86 -6.68 1.14
CA TYR A 380 11.85 -5.97 0.36
C TYR A 380 10.49 -5.93 1.08
N ILE A 381 10.03 -7.09 1.59
CA ILE A 381 8.77 -7.19 2.33
C ILE A 381 8.82 -6.35 3.61
N LEU A 382 9.92 -6.41 4.37
CA LEU A 382 10.08 -5.62 5.60
C LEU A 382 10.08 -4.12 5.32
N VAL A 383 10.77 -3.65 4.28
CA VAL A 383 10.81 -2.23 3.91
C VAL A 383 9.44 -1.74 3.47
N ASN A 384 8.69 -2.52 2.68
CA ASN A 384 7.33 -2.15 2.27
C ASN A 384 6.36 -2.16 3.46
N THR A 385 6.49 -3.13 4.36
CA THR A 385 5.69 -3.17 5.59
C THR A 385 5.99 -1.96 6.47
N LEU A 386 7.27 -1.59 6.60
CA LEU A 386 7.67 -0.41 7.35
C LEU A 386 7.18 0.89 6.74
N LEU A 387 7.28 1.03 5.41
CA LEU A 387 6.69 2.13 4.68
C LEU A 387 5.20 2.22 4.98
N SER A 388 4.50 1.08 4.99
CA SER A 388 3.06 1.03 5.28
C SER A 388 2.71 1.44 6.71
N ILE A 389 3.49 0.97 7.69
CA ILE A 389 3.33 1.35 9.11
C ILE A 389 3.53 2.85 9.28
N HIS A 390 4.62 3.39 8.75
CA HIS A 390 4.91 4.82 8.90
C HIS A 390 3.91 5.69 8.11
N ALA A 391 3.49 5.27 6.91
CA ALA A 391 2.43 5.93 6.14
C ALA A 391 1.11 6.00 6.91
N SER A 392 0.87 5.05 7.81
CA SER A 392 -0.29 5.01 8.71
C SER A 392 -0.15 5.93 9.93
N ASN A 393 0.94 6.68 10.03
CA ASN A 393 1.31 7.48 11.20
C ASN A 393 1.52 6.64 12.47
N TRP A 394 1.98 5.39 12.31
CA TRP A 394 2.30 4.49 13.42
C TRP A 394 3.80 4.45 13.63
N LEU A 395 4.24 4.49 14.88
CA LEU A 395 5.66 4.39 15.24
C LEU A 395 5.93 3.04 15.91
N HIS A 396 6.56 2.14 15.18
CA HIS A 396 6.99 0.86 15.72
C HIS A 396 8.38 1.00 16.37
N LYS A 397 8.44 1.17 17.68
CA LYS A 397 9.69 1.46 18.41
C LYS A 397 10.67 0.29 18.48
N ASN A 398 10.22 -0.94 18.19
CA ASN A 398 10.98 -2.16 18.42
C ASN A 398 11.20 -3.02 17.16
N ILE A 399 11.63 -2.40 16.05
CA ILE A 399 11.93 -3.16 14.82
C ILE A 399 13.35 -3.71 14.89
N TRP A 400 13.48 -5.02 15.10
CA TRP A 400 14.75 -5.73 15.05
C TRP A 400 14.54 -7.18 14.62
N SER A 401 15.64 -7.91 14.34
CA SER A 401 15.54 -9.31 13.91
C SER A 401 14.83 -10.25 14.92
N ARG A 402 14.70 -9.85 16.19
CA ARG A 402 14.05 -10.65 17.24
C ARG A 402 12.53 -10.47 17.32
N SER A 403 11.97 -9.39 16.76
CA SER A 403 10.53 -9.09 16.74
C SER A 403 9.88 -9.41 15.39
N ILE A 404 10.64 -10.03 14.48
CA ILE A 404 10.17 -10.49 13.19
C ILE A 404 9.95 -12.00 13.29
N ALA A 405 8.70 -12.42 13.14
CA ALA A 405 8.32 -13.83 13.05
C ALA A 405 8.50 -14.34 11.61
N ILE A 406 9.13 -15.50 11.48
CA ILE A 406 9.26 -16.28 10.25
C ILE A 406 8.64 -17.65 10.52
N PHE A 407 7.78 -18.09 9.63
CA PHE A 407 7.19 -19.42 9.67
C PHE A 407 7.98 -20.35 8.77
N THR A 408 8.40 -21.48 9.32
CA THR A 408 9.17 -22.49 8.59
C THR A 408 8.44 -23.83 8.59
N PRO A 409 8.30 -24.51 7.43
CA PRO A 409 7.65 -25.82 7.37
C PRO A 409 8.43 -26.86 8.17
N THR A 410 7.73 -27.64 8.99
CA THR A 410 8.26 -28.75 9.78
C THR A 410 8.50 -29.96 8.89
N GLN A 411 9.54 -29.87 8.05
CA GLN A 411 10.06 -30.93 7.18
C GLN A 411 9.05 -31.43 6.11
N HIS A 412 9.52 -31.61 4.87
CA HIS A 412 8.78 -32.14 3.68
C HIS A 412 8.01 -31.18 2.75
N SER A 413 7.85 -29.88 3.03
CA SER A 413 7.25 -28.98 2.02
C SER A 413 8.30 -28.46 1.01
N THR A 414 7.98 -28.53 -0.28
CA THR A 414 8.85 -28.13 -1.40
C THR A 414 8.73 -26.65 -1.77
N GLN A 415 7.73 -25.93 -1.23
CA GLN A 415 7.58 -24.49 -1.40
C GLN A 415 8.06 -23.76 -0.14
N ARG A 416 9.26 -23.20 -0.21
CA ARG A 416 9.85 -22.33 0.82
C ARG A 416 9.69 -20.88 0.37
N SER A 417 8.58 -20.25 0.71
CA SER A 417 8.52 -18.78 0.69
C SER A 417 8.62 -18.30 2.13
N LEU A 418 9.77 -17.73 2.49
CA LEU A 418 10.00 -17.16 3.81
C LEU A 418 9.40 -15.75 3.84
N VAL A 419 8.19 -15.65 4.38
CA VAL A 419 7.50 -14.37 4.55
C VAL A 419 7.75 -13.84 5.96
N PRO A 420 8.33 -12.64 6.12
CA PRO A 420 8.49 -12.03 7.42
C PRO A 420 7.21 -11.32 7.88
N TYR A 421 6.87 -11.53 9.14
CA TYR A 421 5.78 -10.84 9.81
C TYR A 421 6.31 -10.02 10.98
N LEU A 422 6.01 -8.73 11.00
CA LEU A 422 6.28 -7.88 12.16
C LEU A 422 5.23 -8.15 13.25
N ALA A 423 5.68 -8.14 14.49
CA ALA A 423 4.82 -8.05 15.67
C ALA A 423 5.29 -6.86 16.52
N GLY A 424 4.35 -6.30 17.26
CA GLY A 424 4.50 -5.00 17.93
C GLY A 424 5.09 -5.09 19.32
#